data_AF-G4VI23-F1
#
_entry.id   AF-G4VI23-F1
#
_cell.length_a   1.000
_cell.length_b   1.000
_cell.length_c   1.000
_cell.angle_alpha   90.00
_cell.angle_beta   90.00
_cell.angle_gamma   90.00
#
_symmetry.space_group_name_H-M   'P 1'
#
loop_
_entity.id
_entity.type
_entity.pdbx_description
1 polymer ?
#
loop_
_entity_poly.entity_id
_entity_poly.type
_entity_poly.pdbx_seq_one_letter_code
_entity_poly.pdbx_strand_id
1 'polypeptide(L)'
;MLNLNEPHRKLKCLYAGFICIESKLGIRTMNQAIQTVLQKIHPNQWLPVYVSISPSTVNFFYQKHIVVNLRICSVPFFGIYNKDEKICGIIQHTADNLFLCHVLTCPTNAIELCKTLKAACELRYQQCVDSRMFNTHKPSNNLLDESKRRLVEHSDKQIKSEQILHMNIVSQLEKVKCGLFRRIYQQKNWIKSNLLPYSSDVILSDKPKSYDKYNQETMDFHHLL
;
A
#
# COMPACT_ATOMS: atom_id res chain seq x y z
N MET A 1 -31.65 5.30 -16.67
CA MET A 1 -31.50 5.39 -15.20
C MET A 1 -30.10 4.90 -14.86
N LEU A 2 -29.21 5.80 -14.44
CA LEU A 2 -27.85 5.44 -14.01
C LEU A 2 -27.96 4.69 -12.68
N ASN A 3 -27.43 3.46 -12.64
CA ASN A 3 -27.43 2.59 -11.47
C ASN A 3 -26.57 3.21 -10.35
N LEU A 4 -27.17 4.07 -9.53
CA LEU A 4 -26.57 4.71 -8.36
C LEU A 4 -26.57 3.78 -7.13
N ASN A 5 -26.32 2.48 -7.35
CA ASN A 5 -26.45 1.42 -6.35
C ASN A 5 -25.34 0.37 -6.50
N GLU A 6 -24.11 0.76 -6.85
CA GLU A 6 -23.00 -0.19 -6.82
C GLU A 6 -22.44 -0.26 -5.39
N PRO A 7 -22.75 -1.31 -4.61
CA PRO A 7 -22.23 -1.45 -3.27
C PRO A 7 -20.71 -1.58 -3.41
N HIS A 8 -19.94 -0.71 -2.74
CA HIS A 8 -18.47 -0.69 -2.75
C HIS A 8 -17.90 -2.07 -3.11
N ARG A 9 -17.45 -2.25 -4.37
CA ARG A 9 -17.03 -3.57 -4.87
C ARG A 9 -15.85 -4.03 -4.03
N LYS A 10 -16.11 -4.97 -3.11
CA LYS A 10 -15.10 -5.54 -2.23
C LYS A 10 -14.42 -6.70 -2.96
N LEU A 11 -13.12 -6.58 -3.18
CA LEU A 11 -12.31 -7.61 -3.82
C LEU A 11 -11.86 -8.63 -2.77
N LYS A 12 -12.09 -9.92 -3.02
CA LYS A 12 -11.60 -11.00 -2.15
C LYS A 12 -10.12 -11.24 -2.43
N CYS A 13 -9.29 -11.19 -1.40
CA CYS A 13 -7.86 -11.46 -1.48
C CYS A 13 -7.40 -12.28 -0.25
N LEU A 14 -6.19 -12.83 -0.28
CA LEU A 14 -5.47 -13.20 0.95
C LEU A 14 -4.30 -12.22 1.15
N TYR A 15 -4.12 -11.78 2.38
CA TYR A 15 -3.08 -10.85 2.78
C TYR A 15 -1.94 -11.59 3.47
N ALA A 16 -0.73 -11.52 2.91
CA ALA A 16 0.43 -12.20 3.46
C ALA A 16 1.07 -11.42 4.62
N GLY A 17 0.96 -10.09 4.63
CA GLY A 17 1.67 -9.22 5.56
C GLY A 17 2.39 -8.08 4.84
N PHE A 18 3.37 -7.47 5.49
CA PHE A 18 4.18 -6.42 4.90
C PHE A 18 5.65 -6.54 5.30
N ILE A 19 6.50 -5.79 4.59
CA ILE A 19 7.91 -5.63 4.94
C ILE A 19 8.35 -4.18 4.71
N CYS A 20 9.27 -3.70 5.55
CA CYS A 20 9.95 -2.42 5.29
C CYS A 20 10.85 -2.52 4.08
N ILE A 21 10.82 -1.50 3.24
CA ILE A 21 11.73 -1.35 2.11
C ILE A 21 12.41 0.02 2.15
N GLU A 22 13.54 0.14 1.43
CA GLU A 22 14.35 1.36 1.43
C GLU A 22 13.84 2.40 0.40
N SER A 23 13.20 1.95 -0.68
CA SER A 23 12.72 2.80 -1.77
C SER A 23 11.21 2.76 -1.89
N LYS A 24 10.62 3.93 -2.19
CA LYS A 24 9.18 4.10 -2.42
C LYS A 24 8.72 3.65 -3.82
N LEU A 25 9.68 3.51 -4.75
CA LEU A 25 9.45 3.19 -6.16
C LEU A 25 10.31 2.01 -6.62
N GLY A 26 9.87 1.39 -7.71
CA GLY A 26 10.64 0.44 -8.48
C GLY A 26 10.09 -0.97 -8.40
N ILE A 27 9.77 -1.53 -9.58
CA ILE A 27 9.27 -2.89 -9.73
C ILE A 27 10.24 -3.94 -9.15
N ARG A 28 11.56 -3.70 -9.25
CA ARG A 28 12.58 -4.60 -8.68
C ARG A 28 12.50 -4.63 -7.15
N THR A 29 12.44 -3.46 -6.51
CA THR A 29 12.29 -3.32 -5.06
C THR A 29 11.04 -4.04 -4.57
N MET A 30 9.91 -3.82 -5.26
CA MET A 30 8.64 -4.47 -4.93
C MET A 30 8.72 -5.99 -5.09
N ASN A 31 9.26 -6.50 -6.21
CA ASN A 31 9.39 -7.94 -6.44
C ASN A 31 10.33 -8.61 -5.41
N GLN A 32 11.41 -7.95 -5.01
CA GLN A 32 12.31 -8.44 -3.95
C GLN A 32 11.60 -8.48 -2.60
N ALA A 33 10.81 -7.45 -2.28
CA ALA A 33 10.02 -7.38 -1.06
C ALA A 33 8.97 -8.50 -1.01
N ILE A 34 8.23 -8.72 -2.11
CA ILE A 34 7.28 -9.82 -2.26
C ILE A 34 8.00 -11.14 -2.03
N GLN A 35 9.11 -11.41 -2.75
CA GLN A 35 9.88 -12.64 -2.60
C GLN A 35 10.30 -12.89 -1.14
N THR A 36 10.72 -11.84 -0.43
CA THR A 36 11.12 -11.94 0.98
C THR A 36 9.94 -12.30 1.89
N VAL A 37 8.75 -11.76 1.63
CA VAL A 37 7.52 -12.10 2.37
C VAL A 37 7.13 -13.55 2.12
N LEU A 38 7.15 -14.00 0.85
CA LEU A 38 6.82 -15.37 0.47
C LEU A 38 7.75 -16.42 1.10
N GLN A 39 9.02 -16.08 1.32
CA GLN A 39 9.98 -16.95 2.00
C GLN A 39 9.75 -17.04 3.52
N LYS A 40 9.16 -16.00 4.12
CA LYS A 40 8.98 -15.90 5.58
C LYS A 40 7.62 -16.40 6.05
N ILE A 41 6.58 -16.26 5.22
CA ILE A 41 5.19 -16.47 5.62
C ILE A 41 4.58 -17.58 4.75
N HIS A 42 4.26 -18.70 5.39
CA HIS A 42 3.69 -19.85 4.70
C HIS A 42 2.29 -19.50 4.16
N PRO A 43 1.88 -19.96 2.96
CA PRO A 43 0.56 -19.67 2.37
C PRO A 43 -0.64 -19.90 3.31
N ASN A 44 -0.58 -20.93 4.16
CA ASN A 44 -1.64 -21.24 5.14
C ASN A 44 -1.81 -20.18 6.24
N GLN A 45 -0.85 -19.26 6.39
CA GLN A 45 -0.88 -18.18 7.38
C GLN A 45 -1.46 -16.88 6.80
N TRP A 46 -1.82 -16.85 5.51
CA TRP A 46 -2.32 -15.64 4.88
C TRP A 46 -3.75 -15.35 5.32
N LEU A 47 -4.01 -14.09 5.59
CA LEU A 47 -5.28 -13.66 6.16
C LEU A 47 -6.30 -13.38 5.05
N PRO A 48 -7.50 -14.02 5.05
CA PRO A 48 -8.51 -13.75 4.03
C PRO A 48 -9.13 -12.36 4.24
N VAL A 49 -8.89 -11.44 3.32
CA VAL A 49 -9.35 -10.05 3.42
C VAL A 49 -10.28 -9.67 2.28
N TYR A 50 -11.19 -8.74 2.57
CA TYR A 50 -11.91 -7.96 1.57
C TYR A 50 -11.24 -6.61 1.39
N VAL A 51 -10.73 -6.33 0.19
CA VAL A 51 -10.14 -5.05 -0.16
C VAL A 51 -11.24 -4.12 -0.69
N SER A 52 -11.45 -3.01 -0.01
CA SER A 52 -12.35 -1.94 -0.44
C SER A 52 -11.53 -0.74 -0.86
N ILE A 53 -11.77 -0.24 -2.07
CA ILE A 53 -11.07 0.92 -2.63
C ILE A 53 -12.08 2.05 -2.80
N SER A 54 -11.77 3.22 -2.25
CA SER A 54 -12.45 4.48 -2.50
C SER A 54 -11.46 5.47 -3.11
N PRO A 55 -11.91 6.62 -3.67
CA PRO A 55 -11.00 7.62 -4.21
C PRO A 55 -10.02 8.18 -3.17
N SER A 56 -10.31 8.07 -1.87
CA SER A 56 -9.45 8.59 -0.80
C SER A 56 -8.68 7.52 -0.03
N THR A 57 -9.19 6.28 0.02
CA THR A 57 -8.67 5.23 0.92
C THR A 57 -8.70 3.84 0.31
N VAL A 58 -7.78 2.99 0.75
CA VAL A 58 -7.81 1.55 0.52
C VAL A 58 -7.84 0.86 1.87
N ASN A 59 -8.83 0.00 2.09
CA ASN A 59 -9.04 -0.68 3.36
C ASN A 59 -9.04 -2.20 3.15
N PHE A 60 -8.25 -2.92 3.93
CA PHE A 60 -8.29 -4.38 3.97
C PHE A 60 -9.12 -4.79 5.19
N PHE A 61 -10.23 -5.46 4.94
CA PHE A 61 -11.15 -5.92 5.96
C PHE A 61 -10.93 -7.41 6.21
N TYR A 62 -10.52 -7.77 7.43
CA TYR A 62 -10.69 -9.14 7.91
C TYR A 62 -12.01 -9.20 8.67
N GLN A 63 -12.97 -9.94 8.12
CA GLN A 63 -14.36 -9.95 8.62
C GLN A 63 -14.96 -8.53 8.65
N LYS A 64 -15.24 -7.99 9.85
CA LYS A 64 -15.79 -6.64 10.06
C LYS A 64 -14.72 -5.61 10.49
N HIS A 65 -13.45 -6.02 10.61
CA HIS A 65 -12.37 -5.18 11.14
C HIS A 65 -11.39 -4.76 10.05
N ILE A 66 -10.99 -3.48 10.08
CA ILE A 66 -9.94 -2.97 9.19
C ILE A 66 -8.59 -3.40 9.79
N VAL A 67 -7.85 -4.24 9.06
CA VAL A 67 -6.51 -4.70 9.45
C VAL A 67 -5.41 -3.86 8.80
N VAL A 68 -5.70 -3.25 7.65
CA VAL A 68 -4.80 -2.31 6.98
C VAL A 68 -5.65 -1.16 6.45
N ASN A 69 -5.23 0.06 6.80
CA ASN A 69 -5.80 1.30 6.28
C ASN A 69 -4.72 2.07 5.54
N LEU A 70 -4.93 2.30 4.25
CA LEU A 70 -4.06 3.10 3.40
C LEU A 70 -4.85 4.32 2.93
N ARG A 71 -4.17 5.46 2.82
CA ARG A 71 -4.69 6.59 2.03
C ARG A 71 -4.20 6.44 0.60
N ILE A 72 -5.02 6.76 -0.39
CA ILE A 72 -4.59 6.74 -1.79
C ILE A 72 -3.37 7.66 -2.00
N CYS A 73 -3.35 8.82 -1.35
CA CYS A 73 -2.21 9.74 -1.39
C CYS A 73 -0.92 9.21 -0.73
N SER A 74 -1.00 8.09 -0.01
CA SER A 74 0.15 7.43 0.60
C SER A 74 0.64 6.22 -0.19
N VAL A 75 0.09 5.93 -1.36
CA VAL A 75 0.48 4.80 -2.20
C VAL A 75 1.34 5.30 -3.38
N PRO A 76 2.68 5.38 -3.23
CA PRO A 76 3.56 5.82 -4.31
C PRO A 76 3.67 4.82 -5.47
N PHE A 77 3.48 3.52 -5.20
CA PHE A 77 3.70 2.46 -6.19
C PHE A 77 2.92 1.20 -5.85
N PHE A 78 2.46 0.49 -6.86
CA PHE A 78 1.89 -0.85 -6.76
C PHE A 78 2.09 -1.61 -8.07
N GLY A 79 1.94 -2.93 -8.03
CA GLY A 79 2.03 -3.74 -9.23
C GLY A 79 1.91 -5.22 -8.98
N ILE A 80 1.88 -5.97 -10.07
CA ILE A 80 1.78 -7.43 -10.08
C ILE A 80 3.18 -8.05 -9.94
N TYR A 81 3.27 -9.16 -9.20
CA TYR A 81 4.51 -9.89 -9.02
C TYR A 81 4.93 -10.56 -10.33
N ASN A 82 6.19 -10.41 -10.71
CA ASN A 82 6.68 -10.87 -12.01
C ASN A 82 6.73 -12.41 -12.19
N LYS A 83 6.60 -13.19 -11.11
CA LYS A 83 6.59 -14.67 -11.19
C LYS A 83 5.21 -15.29 -10.99
N ASP A 84 4.24 -14.53 -10.48
CA ASP A 84 2.89 -15.02 -10.22
C ASP A 84 1.89 -13.86 -10.35
N GLU A 85 1.04 -13.94 -11.38
CA GLU A 85 0.03 -12.92 -11.69
C GLU A 85 -1.07 -12.79 -10.63
N LYS A 86 -1.18 -13.76 -9.71
CA LYS A 86 -2.10 -13.71 -8.58
C LYS A 86 -1.61 -12.79 -7.49
N ILE A 87 -0.31 -12.59 -7.39
CA ILE A 87 0.32 -11.85 -6.30
C ILE A 87 0.55 -10.40 -6.73
N CYS A 88 0.29 -9.46 -5.83
CA CYS A 88 0.62 -8.05 -6.02
C CYS A 88 1.26 -7.44 -4.78
N GLY A 89 2.01 -6.37 -5.01
CA GLY A 89 2.56 -5.50 -3.98
C GLY A 89 1.90 -4.12 -4.02
N ILE A 90 1.65 -3.55 -2.85
CA ILE A 90 1.25 -2.15 -2.68
C ILE A 90 2.24 -1.49 -1.73
N ILE A 91 3.00 -0.51 -2.21
CA ILE A 91 3.93 0.25 -1.38
C ILE A 91 3.17 1.40 -0.73
N GLN A 92 3.23 1.49 0.59
CA GLN A 92 2.72 2.59 1.40
C GLN A 92 3.88 3.46 1.89
N HIS A 93 3.76 4.78 1.74
CA HIS A 93 4.56 5.77 2.45
C HIS A 93 3.86 6.19 3.74
N THR A 94 4.42 5.78 4.89
CA THR A 94 3.84 6.07 6.20
C THR A 94 4.19 7.49 6.68
N ALA A 95 3.44 7.99 7.67
CA ALA A 95 3.72 9.28 8.30
C ALA A 95 5.12 9.35 8.94
N ASP A 96 5.63 8.21 9.40
CA ASP A 96 6.98 8.07 9.94
C ASP A 96 8.06 8.07 8.85
N ASN A 97 7.71 8.38 7.60
CA ASN A 97 8.59 8.31 6.42
C ASN A 97 9.21 6.92 6.20
N LEU A 98 8.46 5.85 6.51
CA LEU A 98 8.82 4.48 6.17
C LEU A 98 8.09 4.07 4.89
N PHE A 99 8.67 3.11 4.18
CA PHE A 99 8.02 2.47 3.03
C PHE A 99 7.69 1.03 3.39
N LEU A 100 6.40 0.69 3.36
CA LEU A 100 5.90 -0.66 3.67
C LEU A 100 5.36 -1.28 2.39
N CYS A 101 5.90 -2.43 1.98
CA CYS A 101 5.35 -3.20 0.88
C CYS A 101 4.33 -4.20 1.43
N HIS A 102 3.04 -3.95 1.20
CA HIS A 102 1.95 -4.87 1.51
C HIS A 102 1.80 -5.90 0.40
N VAL A 103 1.73 -7.19 0.76
CA VAL A 103 1.66 -8.30 -0.20
C VAL A 103 0.30 -8.97 -0.13
N LEU A 104 -0.39 -9.08 -1.28
CA LEU A 104 -1.67 -9.75 -1.42
C LEU A 104 -1.62 -10.81 -2.51
N THR A 105 -2.49 -11.81 -2.42
CA THR A 105 -2.85 -12.71 -3.54
C THR A 105 -4.34 -12.62 -3.81
N CYS A 106 -4.68 -12.70 -5.09
CA CYS A 106 -6.05 -12.68 -5.59
C CYS A 106 -6.44 -14.08 -6.10
N PRO A 107 -7.72 -14.50 -5.98
CA PRO A 107 -8.16 -15.84 -6.37
C PRO A 107 -7.85 -16.21 -7.84
N THR A 108 -8.06 -15.26 -8.75
CA THR A 108 -7.87 -15.44 -10.20
C THR A 108 -6.58 -14.81 -10.67
N ASN A 109 -6.47 -13.49 -10.59
CA ASN A 109 -5.29 -12.68 -10.85
C ASN A 109 -5.40 -11.34 -10.11
N ALA A 110 -4.30 -10.61 -9.96
CA ALA A 110 -4.27 -9.31 -9.30
C ALA A 110 -4.61 -8.13 -10.23
N ILE A 111 -4.91 -8.39 -11.51
CA ILE A 111 -5.16 -7.37 -12.53
C ILE A 111 -6.35 -6.48 -12.14
N GLU A 112 -7.46 -7.08 -11.71
CA GLU A 112 -8.66 -6.33 -11.30
C GLU A 112 -8.37 -5.39 -10.12
N LEU A 113 -7.58 -5.87 -9.15
CA LEU A 113 -7.18 -5.08 -7.99
C LEU A 113 -6.29 -3.91 -8.40
N CYS A 114 -5.27 -4.15 -9.23
CA CYS A 114 -4.39 -3.10 -9.73
C CYS A 114 -5.14 -2.08 -10.61
N LYS A 115 -6.08 -2.52 -11.46
CA LYS A 115 -6.92 -1.62 -12.27
C LYS A 115 -7.81 -0.74 -11.42
N THR A 116 -8.45 -1.31 -10.39
CA THR A 116 -9.30 -0.55 -9.47
C THR A 116 -8.47 0.47 -8.68
N LEU A 117 -7.27 0.08 -8.22
CA LEU A 117 -6.36 0.97 -7.50
C LEU A 117 -5.85 2.10 -8.40
N LYS A 118 -5.50 1.79 -9.65
CA LYS A 118 -5.14 2.79 -10.68
C LYS A 118 -6.24 3.83 -10.87
N ALA A 119 -7.47 3.39 -11.12
CA ALA A 119 -8.61 4.29 -11.31
C ALA A 119 -8.84 5.19 -10.08
N ALA A 120 -8.67 4.66 -8.86
CA ALA A 120 -8.78 5.43 -7.64
C ALA A 120 -7.67 6.48 -7.49
N CYS A 121 -6.41 6.12 -7.81
CA CYS A 121 -5.29 7.07 -7.84
C CYS A 121 -5.52 8.19 -8.87
N GLU A 122 -5.96 7.85 -10.09
CA GLU A 122 -6.26 8.81 -11.15
C GLU A 122 -7.40 9.76 -10.75
N LEU A 123 -8.50 9.22 -10.22
CA LEU A 123 -9.61 10.03 -9.73
C LEU A 123 -9.19 10.94 -8.57
N ARG A 124 -8.35 10.44 -7.66
CA ARG A 124 -7.82 11.24 -6.55
C ARG A 124 -6.93 12.35 -7.03
N TYR A 125 -6.09 12.08 -8.02
CA TYR A 125 -5.25 13.08 -8.66
C TYR A 125 -6.11 14.17 -9.31
N GLN A 126 -7.11 13.77 -10.09
CA GLN A 126 -8.03 14.71 -10.73
C GLN A 126 -8.73 15.60 -9.69
N GLN A 127 -9.24 15.04 -8.60
CA GLN A 127 -9.83 15.81 -7.49
C GLN A 127 -8.86 16.84 -6.90
N CYS A 128 -7.58 16.50 -6.75
CA CYS A 128 -6.56 17.42 -6.26
C CYS A 128 -6.26 18.54 -7.26
N VAL A 129 -6.20 18.22 -8.56
CA VAL A 129 -6.01 19.22 -9.63
C VAL A 129 -7.20 20.17 -9.68
N ASP A 130 -8.41 19.64 -9.74
CA ASP A 130 -9.65 20.42 -9.79
C ASP A 130 -9.76 21.36 -8.59
N SER A 131 -9.49 20.86 -7.38
CA SER A 131 -9.50 21.67 -6.15
C SER A 131 -8.49 22.82 -6.20
N ARG A 132 -7.31 22.63 -6.81
CA ARG A 132 -6.31 23.69 -6.99
C ARG A 132 -6.79 24.75 -7.99
N MET A 133 -7.53 24.35 -9.04
CA MET A 133 -8.12 25.28 -10.01
C MET A 133 -9.30 26.08 -9.42
N PHE A 134 -10.07 25.50 -8.50
CA PHE A 134 -11.14 26.25 -7.82
C PHE A 134 -10.60 27.19 -6.74
N ASN A 135 -9.45 26.86 -6.12
CA ASN A 135 -8.79 27.73 -5.15
C ASN A 135 -8.20 29.01 -5.76
N THR A 136 -8.10 29.13 -7.08
CA THR A 136 -7.70 30.39 -7.73
C THR A 136 -8.88 31.32 -8.06
N HIS A 137 -10.14 30.87 -7.93
CA HIS A 137 -11.30 31.63 -8.42
C HIS A 137 -12.59 31.60 -7.58
N LYS A 138 -12.60 31.21 -6.30
CA LYS A 138 -13.88 31.24 -5.55
C LYS A 138 -13.79 31.69 -4.08
N PRO A 139 -14.59 32.70 -3.68
CA PRO A 139 -14.75 33.08 -2.28
C PRO A 139 -15.52 31.98 -1.52
N SER A 140 -15.09 31.79 -0.27
CA SER A 140 -15.65 30.90 0.75
C SER A 140 -17.15 31.11 0.97
N ASN A 141 -17.93 30.02 1.07
CA ASN A 141 -19.14 29.95 1.91
C ASN A 141 -19.61 28.48 2.10
N ASN A 142 -19.70 28.10 3.39
CA ASN A 142 -20.62 27.13 4.04
C ASN A 142 -20.38 25.63 3.77
N LEU A 143 -19.92 24.77 4.69
CA LEU A 143 -20.29 24.43 6.08
C LEU A 143 -21.66 23.72 6.19
N LEU A 144 -21.66 22.58 6.91
CA LEU A 144 -22.76 21.64 7.24
C LEU A 144 -22.82 20.44 6.26
N ASP A 145 -22.87 19.18 6.67
CA ASP A 145 -23.41 18.59 7.89
C ASP A 145 -22.75 17.22 8.14
N GLU A 146 -22.18 17.05 9.34
CA GLU A 146 -21.57 15.81 9.82
C GLU A 146 -22.51 15.25 10.88
N SER A 147 -23.35 14.27 10.52
CA SER A 147 -24.08 13.46 11.51
C SER A 147 -24.77 12.23 10.93
N LYS A 148 -24.69 11.15 11.71
CA LYS A 148 -25.47 9.90 11.71
C LYS A 148 -24.78 8.72 11.00
N ARG A 149 -24.69 7.53 11.59
CA ARG A 149 -25.08 7.02 12.92
C ARG A 149 -24.34 5.69 13.10
N ARG A 150 -24.01 5.40 14.35
CA ARG A 150 -23.30 4.21 14.82
C ARG A 150 -24.22 2.97 14.85
N LEU A 151 -23.56 1.83 15.10
CA LEU A 151 -23.99 0.65 15.86
C LEU A 151 -24.53 -0.54 15.05
N VAL A 152 -24.51 -1.71 15.73
CA VAL A 152 -24.79 -3.09 15.31
C VAL A 152 -23.48 -3.83 14.92
N GLU A 153 -22.89 -4.76 15.69
CA GLU A 153 -23.41 -5.70 16.69
C GLU A 153 -22.26 -6.33 17.50
N HIS A 154 -22.54 -6.75 18.73
CA HIS A 154 -21.60 -7.17 19.76
C HIS A 154 -21.95 -8.59 20.24
N SER A 155 -21.41 -9.67 19.64
CA SER A 155 -21.65 -11.03 20.18
C SER A 155 -20.72 -12.14 19.66
N ASP A 156 -19.48 -11.80 19.26
CA ASP A 156 -18.49 -12.80 18.80
C ASP A 156 -17.07 -12.48 19.33
N LYS A 157 -17.03 -11.77 20.46
CA LYS A 157 -16.03 -10.74 20.73
C LYS A 157 -14.84 -11.13 21.58
N GLN A 158 -14.78 -12.33 22.16
CA GLN A 158 -13.69 -12.67 23.08
C GLN A 158 -12.51 -13.39 22.38
N ILE A 159 -12.76 -14.39 21.52
CA ILE A 159 -11.68 -15.13 20.84
C ILE A 159 -11.20 -14.35 19.60
N LYS A 160 -12.13 -13.66 18.92
CA LYS A 160 -11.82 -12.83 17.75
C LYS A 160 -11.10 -11.54 18.15
N SER A 161 -11.35 -11.01 19.36
CA SER A 161 -10.58 -9.87 19.86
C SER A 161 -9.12 -10.21 20.08
N GLU A 162 -8.79 -11.44 20.53
CA GLU A 162 -7.40 -11.84 20.73
C GLU A 162 -6.63 -11.91 19.43
N GLN A 163 -7.20 -12.47 18.35
CA GLN A 163 -6.55 -12.47 17.03
C GLN A 163 -6.35 -11.05 16.50
N ILE A 164 -7.35 -10.17 16.66
CA ILE A 164 -7.25 -8.77 16.22
C ILE A 164 -6.23 -8.00 17.06
N LEU A 165 -6.21 -8.21 18.37
CA LEU A 165 -5.21 -7.66 19.29
C LEU A 165 -3.82 -8.14 18.89
N HIS A 166 -3.64 -9.44 18.64
CA HIS A 166 -2.39 -10.02 18.20
C HIS A 166 -1.93 -9.40 16.88
N MET A 167 -2.82 -9.25 15.89
CA MET A 167 -2.50 -8.61 14.61
C MET A 167 -2.14 -7.13 14.76
N ASN A 168 -2.85 -6.39 15.62
CA ASN A 168 -2.52 -5.01 15.93
C ASN A 168 -1.17 -4.90 16.64
N ILE A 169 -0.90 -5.77 17.63
CA ILE A 169 0.38 -5.83 18.35
C ILE A 169 1.51 -6.17 17.39
N VAL A 170 1.36 -7.21 16.56
CA VAL A 170 2.35 -7.58 15.54
C VAL A 170 2.58 -6.43 14.56
N SER A 171 1.52 -5.80 14.06
CA SER A 171 1.64 -4.63 13.17
C SER A 171 2.38 -3.47 13.84
N GLN A 172 2.11 -3.19 15.12
CA GLN A 172 2.81 -2.13 15.87
C GLN A 172 4.28 -2.50 16.14
N LEU A 173 4.57 -3.74 16.55
CA LEU A 173 5.93 -4.25 16.74
C LEU A 173 6.72 -4.19 15.43
N GLU A 174 6.10 -4.55 14.32
CA GLU A 174 6.71 -4.44 12.99
C GLU A 174 6.98 -2.98 12.63
N LYS A 175 6.05 -2.05 12.87
CA LYS A 175 6.31 -0.60 12.67
C LYS A 175 7.49 -0.10 13.51
N VAL A 176 7.56 -0.48 14.79
CA VAL A 176 8.69 -0.13 15.68
C VAL A 176 10.00 -0.71 15.13
N LYS A 177 9.99 -1.98 14.74
CA LYS A 177 11.14 -2.65 14.12
C LYS A 177 11.59 -1.94 12.84
N CYS A 178 10.66 -1.57 11.97
CA CYS A 178 10.93 -0.81 10.74
C CYS A 178 11.55 0.56 11.05
N GLY A 179 11.01 1.28 12.04
CA GLY A 179 11.55 2.55 12.50
C GLY A 179 12.98 2.47 13.04
N LEU A 180 13.27 1.45 13.87
CA LEU A 180 14.62 1.19 14.38
C LEU A 180 15.59 0.85 13.24
N PHE A 181 15.19 -0.04 12.33
CA PHE A 181 16.01 -0.41 11.18
C PHE A 181 16.35 0.80 10.31
N ARG A 182 15.38 1.69 10.08
CA ARG A 182 15.63 2.95 9.35
C ARG A 182 16.59 3.87 10.08
N ARG A 183 16.48 4.04 11.40
CA ARG A 183 17.44 4.87 12.16
C ARG A 183 18.85 4.30 12.06
N ILE A 184 19.01 2.98 12.19
CA ILE A 184 20.29 2.29 12.01
C ILE A 184 20.82 2.51 10.59
N TYR A 185 19.96 2.35 9.57
CA TYR A 185 20.34 2.57 8.17
C TYR A 185 20.73 4.02 7.89
N GLN A 186 19.97 5.00 8.40
CA GLN A 186 20.27 6.42 8.27
C GLN A 186 21.57 6.78 8.97
N GLN A 187 21.82 6.24 10.17
CA GLN A 187 23.10 6.41 10.87
C GLN A 187 24.24 5.78 10.08
N LYS A 188 24.08 4.54 9.58
CA LYS A 188 25.07 3.88 8.73
C LYS A 188 25.40 4.70 7.49
N ASN A 189 24.39 5.22 6.78
CA ASN A 189 24.58 6.04 5.60
C ASN A 189 25.18 7.41 5.94
N TRP A 190 24.75 8.04 7.04
CA TRP A 190 25.34 9.29 7.52
C TRP A 190 26.81 9.12 7.91
N ILE A 191 27.17 8.01 8.56
CA ILE A 191 28.58 7.65 8.84
C ILE A 191 29.32 7.45 7.52
N LYS A 192 28.75 6.71 6.56
CA LYS A 192 29.38 6.48 5.26
C LYS A 192 29.61 7.77 4.47
N SER A 193 28.71 8.76 4.56
CA SER A 193 28.85 10.03 3.85
C SER A 193 29.77 11.04 4.54
N ASN A 194 29.91 10.97 5.87
CA ASN A 194 30.66 11.99 6.64
C ASN A 194 32.00 11.51 7.21
N LEU A 195 32.21 10.20 7.38
CA LEU A 195 33.38 9.64 8.08
C LEU A 195 34.25 8.72 7.21
N LEU A 196 33.79 8.30 6.03
CA LEU A 196 34.62 7.52 5.11
C LEU A 196 35.08 8.43 3.96
N PRO A 197 36.39 8.61 3.77
CA PRO A 197 36.90 9.34 2.61
C PRO A 197 36.44 8.62 1.35
N TYR A 198 36.05 9.42 0.37
CA TYR A 198 35.52 9.04 -0.94
C TYR A 198 36.49 8.09 -1.65
N SER A 199 36.40 6.79 -1.39
CA SER A 199 37.12 5.79 -2.16
C SER A 199 36.24 5.41 -3.33
N SER A 200 36.56 6.03 -4.46
CA SER A 200 36.24 5.59 -5.81
C SER A 200 36.35 4.07 -5.89
N ASP A 201 35.34 3.40 -6.43
CA ASP A 201 35.50 2.53 -7.60
C ASP A 201 34.30 1.61 -7.85
N VAL A 202 34.13 1.35 -9.15
CA VAL A 202 33.35 0.28 -9.78
C VAL A 202 31.87 0.57 -10.08
N ILE A 203 31.71 1.29 -11.20
CA ILE A 203 30.58 1.16 -12.11
C ILE A 203 30.53 -0.29 -12.59
N LEU A 204 29.53 -1.06 -12.12
CA LEU A 204 29.21 -2.37 -12.70
C LEU A 204 27.84 -2.28 -13.37
N SER A 205 27.95 -2.13 -14.69
CA SER A 205 26.90 -2.34 -15.69
C SER A 205 26.24 -3.69 -15.47
N ASP A 206 24.91 -3.70 -15.31
CA ASP A 206 24.09 -4.86 -15.68
C ASP A 206 22.72 -4.40 -16.17
N LYS A 207 22.57 -4.41 -17.50
CA LYS A 207 21.27 -4.33 -18.21
C LYS A 207 20.47 -5.60 -17.90
N PRO A 208 19.18 -5.52 -17.52
CA PRO A 208 18.28 -6.64 -17.71
C PRO A 208 17.41 -6.44 -18.95
N LYS A 209 17.35 -7.55 -19.68
CA LYS A 209 16.62 -7.83 -20.90
C LYS A 209 15.09 -7.69 -20.70
N SER A 210 14.43 -7.14 -21.72
CA SER A 210 13.03 -7.32 -22.16
C SER A 210 11.94 -7.57 -21.11
N TYR A 211 11.07 -6.58 -20.87
CA TYR A 211 9.83 -6.69 -20.07
C TYR A 211 8.72 -5.80 -20.65
N ASP A 212 8.24 -6.06 -21.86
CA ASP A 212 7.25 -5.18 -22.52
C ASP A 212 5.78 -5.58 -22.30
N LYS A 213 5.49 -6.71 -21.64
CA LYS A 213 4.10 -7.19 -21.49
C LYS A 213 3.41 -6.82 -20.17
N TYR A 214 4.15 -6.42 -19.14
CA TYR A 214 3.59 -6.09 -17.80
C TYR A 214 3.70 -4.61 -17.41
N ASN A 215 4.45 -3.80 -18.16
CA ASN A 215 4.67 -2.39 -17.85
C ASN A 215 3.41 -1.51 -18.02
N GLN A 216 2.39 -1.97 -18.75
CA GLN A 216 1.14 -1.21 -18.90
C GLN A 216 0.30 -1.14 -17.61
N GLU A 217 0.55 -2.02 -16.64
CA GLU A 217 -0.22 -2.09 -15.39
C GLU A 217 0.58 -1.64 -14.15
N THR A 218 1.89 -1.42 -14.30
CA THR A 218 2.73 -0.81 -13.26
C THR A 218 2.73 0.70 -13.41
N MET A 219 2.39 1.44 -12.35
CA MET A 219 2.41 2.91 -12.40
C MET A 219 3.23 3.50 -11.26
N ASP A 220 4.17 4.36 -11.65
CA ASP A 220 4.89 5.29 -10.79
C ASP A 220 4.10 6.61 -10.75
N PHE A 221 3.68 7.02 -9.56
CA PHE A 221 2.89 8.24 -9.36
C PHE A 221 3.71 9.45 -8.91
N HIS A 222 5.05 9.43 -9.02
CA HIS A 222 5.88 10.57 -8.60
C HIS A 222 5.54 11.89 -9.33
N HIS A 223 4.96 11.82 -10.52
CA HIS A 223 4.55 13.02 -11.27
C HIS A 223 3.15 13.53 -10.90
N LEU A 224 2.41 12.82 -10.04
CA LEU A 224 1.00 13.09 -9.75
C LEU A 224 0.78 13.60 -8.30
N LEU A 225 1.83 13.89 -7.53
CA LEU A 225 1.76 14.55 -6.23
C LEU A 225 2.75 15.71 -6.15
#